data_AF-A0A1T5HPS5-F1
#
_entry.id   AF-A0A1T5HPS5-F1
#
_cell.length_a   1.000
_cell.length_b   1.000
_cell.length_c   1.000
_cell.angle_alpha   90.00
_cell.angle_beta   90.00
_cell.angle_gamma   90.00
#
_symmetry.space_group_name_H-M   'P 1'
#
loop_
_entity.id
_entity.type
_entity.pdbx_description
1 polymer ?
#
loop_
_entity_poly.entity_id
_entity_poly.type
_entity_poly.pdbx_seq_one_letter_code
_entity_poly.pdbx_strand_id
1 'polypeptide(L)'
;MKRANILSGVITMVMFFASVNFATAETLKLQGETPSILGDYTIVEVEPEQVGNATMRKFVLTYENGAAPVTILVNERRRCTDYIVRSNVMEVQYTCKRSGFGAERINSQYAMLPEQTNMLFLSSEALSYQARLSNGELPLERALGLIACYYPELFVNVNNLYAAN
;
A
#
# COMPACT_ATOMS: atom_id res chain seq x y z
N MET A 1 -51.63 -25.28 -61.85
CA MET A 1 -51.57 -24.00 -62.60
C MET A 1 -52.17 -22.92 -61.68
N LYS A 2 -51.58 -21.79 -61.29
CA LYS A 2 -50.37 -21.03 -61.66
C LYS A 2 -50.02 -20.09 -60.46
N ARG A 3 -48.73 -20.07 -60.10
CA ARG A 3 -47.83 -18.94 -59.76
C ARG A 3 -48.18 -17.91 -58.65
N ALA A 4 -47.40 -18.03 -57.56
CA ALA A 4 -46.48 -17.06 -56.92
C ALA A 4 -46.96 -15.66 -56.46
N ASN A 5 -46.53 -15.27 -55.24
CA ASN A 5 -45.89 -13.98 -54.84
C ASN A 5 -45.70 -13.99 -53.31
N ILE A 6 -44.56 -14.45 -52.78
CA ILE A 6 -43.41 -13.63 -52.34
C ILE A 6 -43.82 -12.23 -51.84
N LEU A 7 -43.98 -12.07 -50.52
CA LEU A 7 -43.71 -10.80 -49.86
C LEU A 7 -42.85 -11.05 -48.63
N SER A 8 -41.57 -10.77 -48.84
CA SER A 8 -40.43 -10.70 -47.93
C SER A 8 -40.80 -10.37 -46.48
N GLY A 9 -40.75 -11.37 -45.60
CA GLY A 9 -40.71 -11.16 -44.16
C GLY A 9 -39.27 -10.86 -43.76
N VAL A 10 -38.99 -9.58 -43.48
CA VAL A 10 -37.69 -9.10 -42.98
C VAL A 10 -37.41 -9.77 -41.63
N ILE A 11 -36.53 -10.77 -41.62
CA ILE A 11 -35.99 -11.37 -40.41
C ILE A 11 -35.10 -10.31 -39.76
N THR A 12 -35.62 -9.61 -38.75
CA THR A 12 -34.82 -8.72 -37.91
C THR A 12 -33.94 -9.57 -37.01
N MET A 13 -32.75 -9.93 -37.50
CA MET A 13 -31.70 -10.55 -36.72
C MET A 13 -31.18 -9.53 -35.71
N VAL A 14 -31.76 -9.53 -34.52
CA VAL A 14 -31.28 -8.72 -33.38
C VAL A 14 -29.90 -9.27 -32.99
N MET A 15 -28.85 -8.58 -33.44
CA MET A 15 -27.50 -8.79 -32.92
C MET A 15 -27.49 -8.38 -31.44
N PHE A 16 -27.49 -9.37 -30.57
CA PHE A 16 -27.20 -9.21 -29.15
C PHE A 16 -25.71 -8.91 -29.01
N PHE A 17 -25.31 -7.64 -29.11
CA PHE A 17 -23.98 -7.21 -28.74
C PHE A 17 -23.87 -7.33 -27.22
N ALA A 18 -23.38 -8.47 -26.74
CA ALA A 18 -22.91 -8.60 -25.37
C ALA A 18 -21.69 -7.67 -25.21
N SER A 19 -21.91 -6.48 -24.69
CA SER A 19 -20.85 -5.59 -24.25
C SER A 19 -20.14 -6.28 -23.08
N VAL A 20 -19.01 -6.92 -23.37
CA VAL A 20 -18.07 -7.37 -22.35
C VAL A 20 -17.45 -6.13 -21.72
N ASN A 21 -17.97 -5.73 -20.55
CA ASN A 21 -17.29 -4.77 -19.71
C ASN A 21 -16.05 -5.47 -19.15
N PHE A 22 -14.89 -5.29 -19.81
CA PHE A 22 -13.62 -5.57 -19.18
C PHE A 22 -13.45 -4.54 -18.06
N ALA A 23 -13.80 -4.94 -16.83
CA ALA A 23 -13.42 -4.19 -15.65
C ALA A 23 -11.88 -4.19 -15.60
N THR A 24 -11.26 -3.10 -16.04
CA THR A 24 -9.86 -2.83 -15.71
C THR A 24 -9.79 -2.76 -14.20
N ALA A 25 -9.04 -3.66 -13.57
CA ALA A 25 -8.78 -3.59 -12.14
C ALA A 25 -8.18 -2.22 -11.83
N GLU A 26 -8.95 -1.35 -11.17
CA GLU A 26 -8.44 -0.07 -10.70
C GLU A 26 -7.37 -0.38 -9.67
N THR A 27 -6.12 -0.02 -9.95
CA THR A 27 -5.04 -0.10 -8.98
C THR A 27 -5.31 0.94 -7.89
N LEU A 28 -5.26 0.53 -6.62
CA LEU A 28 -5.52 1.44 -5.51
C LEU A 28 -4.51 2.60 -5.56
N LYS A 29 -5.04 3.83 -5.61
CA LYS A 29 -4.25 5.07 -5.49
C LYS A 29 -4.82 5.93 -4.38
N LEU A 30 -4.00 6.21 -3.36
CA LEU A 30 -4.35 7.07 -2.25
C LEU A 30 -3.45 8.31 -2.28
N GLN A 31 -4.03 9.47 -1.95
CA GLN A 31 -3.30 10.73 -1.80
C GLN A 31 -3.75 11.41 -0.52
N GLY A 32 -2.86 12.20 0.08
CA GLY A 32 -3.19 12.99 1.26
C GLY A 32 -2.09 13.98 1.60
N GLU A 33 -2.42 14.86 2.53
CA GLU A 33 -1.51 15.88 3.05
C GLU A 33 -0.74 15.31 4.24
N THR A 34 0.53 15.69 4.40
CA THR A 34 1.25 15.49 5.66
C THR A 34 1.67 16.84 6.25
N PRO A 35 1.64 17.00 7.58
CA PRO A 35 2.22 18.18 8.23
C PRO A 35 3.76 18.13 8.25
N SER A 36 4.38 17.14 7.60
CA SER A 36 5.83 16.98 7.59
C SER A 36 6.46 17.86 6.52
N ILE A 37 7.75 18.11 6.67
CA ILE A 37 8.54 18.83 5.66
C ILE A 37 8.57 18.12 4.29
N LEU A 38 8.21 16.83 4.24
CA LEU A 38 8.17 16.04 3.00
C LEU A 38 6.97 16.39 2.09
N GLY A 39 6.01 17.17 2.57
CA GLY A 39 4.85 17.60 1.80
C GLY A 39 3.79 16.51 1.64
N ASP A 40 3.02 16.61 0.56
CA ASP A 40 1.93 15.67 0.27
C ASP A 40 2.47 14.27 -0.06
N TYR A 41 1.63 13.26 0.10
CA TYR A 41 1.99 11.88 -0.20
C TYR A 41 1.07 11.26 -1.25
N THR A 42 1.61 10.29 -1.98
CA THR A 42 0.87 9.40 -2.88
C THR A 42 1.26 7.97 -2.59
N ILE A 43 0.27 7.07 -2.49
CA ILE A 43 0.47 5.62 -2.36
C ILE A 43 -0.17 4.95 -3.57
N VAL A 44 0.57 4.09 -4.24
CA VAL A 44 0.10 3.32 -5.40
C VAL A 44 0.32 1.82 -5.15
N GLU A 45 -0.70 1.02 -5.38
CA GLU A 45 -0.55 -0.44 -5.45
C GLU A 45 0.19 -0.84 -6.72
N VAL A 46 1.22 -1.67 -6.56
CA VAL A 46 2.07 -2.17 -7.63
C VAL A 46 2.09 -3.69 -7.61
N GLU A 47 2.87 -4.32 -8.50
CA GLU A 47 2.95 -5.76 -8.59
C GLU A 47 3.33 -6.39 -7.23
N PRO A 48 2.61 -7.43 -6.78
CA PRO A 48 2.90 -8.12 -5.53
C PRO A 48 4.35 -8.62 -5.43
N GLU A 49 4.85 -8.77 -4.21
CA GLU A 49 6.21 -9.24 -3.94
C GLU A 49 6.18 -10.61 -3.27
N GLN A 50 7.11 -11.50 -3.65
CA GLN A 50 7.33 -12.76 -2.96
C GLN A 50 8.28 -12.54 -1.79
N VAL A 51 7.81 -12.81 -0.58
CA VAL A 51 8.60 -12.78 0.65
C VAL A 51 8.61 -14.17 1.26
N GLY A 52 9.72 -14.88 1.10
CA GLY A 52 9.80 -16.30 1.44
C GLY A 52 8.80 -17.12 0.61
N ASN A 53 7.83 -17.75 1.28
CA ASN A 53 6.79 -18.56 0.64
C ASN A 53 5.44 -17.83 0.53
N ALA A 54 5.38 -16.54 0.84
CA ALA A 54 4.16 -15.75 0.84
C ALA A 54 4.21 -14.67 -0.24
N THR A 55 3.11 -14.53 -0.99
CA THR A 55 2.90 -13.42 -1.92
C THR A 55 2.20 -12.29 -1.17
N MET A 56 2.86 -11.15 -1.06
CA MET A 56 2.36 -9.97 -0.34
C MET A 56 1.99 -8.88 -1.33
N ARG A 57 0.86 -8.21 -1.09
CA ARG A 57 0.52 -6.99 -1.83
C ARG A 57 1.55 -5.92 -1.52
N LYS A 58 1.94 -5.16 -2.55
CA LYS A 58 2.99 -4.15 -2.45
C LYS A 58 2.44 -2.79 -2.84
N PHE A 59 2.80 -1.80 -2.04
CA PHE A 59 2.49 -0.41 -2.29
C PHE A 59 3.77 0.40 -2.29
N VAL A 60 3.79 1.42 -3.14
CA VAL A 60 4.86 2.42 -3.20
C VAL A 60 4.30 3.73 -2.68
N LEU A 61 4.90 4.24 -1.61
CA LEU A 61 4.64 5.52 -0.99
C LEU A 61 5.70 6.52 -1.44
N THR A 62 5.28 7.61 -2.08
CA THR A 62 6.13 8.73 -2.46
C THR A 62 5.65 10.00 -1.77
N TYR A 63 6.59 10.81 -1.28
CA TYR A 63 6.32 12.15 -0.79
C TYR A 63 6.74 13.19 -1.84
N GLU A 64 6.06 14.33 -1.86
CA GLU A 64 6.34 15.43 -2.79
C GLU A 64 7.80 15.88 -2.76
N ASN A 65 8.37 16.05 -1.56
CA ASN A 65 9.74 16.49 -1.36
C ASN A 65 10.69 15.35 -0.94
N GLY A 66 10.23 14.09 -1.03
CA GLY A 66 11.05 12.91 -0.74
C GLY A 66 11.90 12.48 -1.92
N ALA A 67 13.14 12.05 -1.67
CA ALA A 67 14.06 11.67 -2.75
C ALA A 67 14.00 10.18 -3.12
N ALA A 68 13.53 9.32 -2.21
CA ALA A 68 13.35 7.90 -2.48
C ALA A 68 11.93 7.42 -2.10
N PRO A 69 11.34 6.51 -2.90
CA PRO A 69 10.09 5.87 -2.55
C PRO A 69 10.26 4.96 -1.33
N VAL A 70 9.18 4.82 -0.57
CA VAL A 70 9.04 3.89 0.55
C VAL A 70 8.18 2.71 0.10
N THR A 71 8.65 1.49 0.32
CA THR A 71 7.88 0.28 0.02
C THR A 71 7.07 -0.13 1.24
N ILE A 72 5.80 -0.48 1.01
CA ILE A 72 4.89 -1.04 2.02
C ILE A 72 4.42 -2.41 1.54
N LEU A 73 4.74 -3.47 2.29
CA LEU A 73 4.24 -4.81 2.04
C LEU A 73 3.14 -5.16 3.02
N VAL A 74 2.03 -5.69 2.51
CA VAL A 74 0.87 -6.05 3.31
C VAL A 74 0.90 -7.54 3.62
N ASN A 75 1.06 -7.85 4.90
CA ASN A 75 1.05 -9.20 5.44
C ASN A 75 -0.32 -9.47 6.10
N GLU A 76 -1.24 -9.99 5.31
CA GLU A 76 -2.59 -10.32 5.76
C GLU A 76 -2.57 -11.58 6.64
N ARG A 77 -2.95 -11.43 7.91
CA ARG A 77 -3.23 -12.55 8.83
C ARG A 77 -4.73 -12.72 8.98
N ARG A 78 -5.17 -13.88 9.48
CA ARG A 78 -6.58 -14.27 9.60
C ARG A 78 -7.52 -13.23 10.27
N ARG A 79 -7.01 -12.33 11.11
CA ARG A 79 -7.80 -11.34 11.88
C ARG A 79 -7.16 -9.96 12.01
N CYS A 80 -6.06 -9.74 11.31
CA CYS A 80 -5.26 -8.54 11.44
C CYS A 80 -4.33 -8.45 10.25
N THR A 81 -3.96 -7.23 9.89
CA THR A 81 -3.01 -6.98 8.82
C THR A 81 -1.81 -6.28 9.40
N ASP A 82 -0.62 -6.82 9.13
CA ASP A 82 0.64 -6.16 9.46
C ASP A 82 1.23 -5.57 8.19
N TYR A 83 2.01 -4.51 8.34
CA TYR A 83 2.58 -3.74 7.25
C TYR A 83 4.07 -3.64 7.46
N ILE A 84 4.85 -4.17 6.53
CA ILE A 84 6.30 -4.03 6.52
C ILE A 84 6.61 -2.77 5.71
N VAL A 85 7.24 -1.78 6.33
CA VAL A 85 7.52 -0.48 5.73
C VAL A 85 9.02 -0.27 5.65
N ARG A 86 9.54 -0.02 4.46
CA ARG A 86 10.97 0.02 4.21
C ARG A 86 11.40 1.12 3.23
N SER A 87 12.47 1.80 3.58
CA SER A 87 13.27 2.64 2.69
C SER A 87 14.62 1.96 2.42
N ASN A 88 15.55 2.68 1.80
CA ASN A 88 16.94 2.25 1.60
C ASN A 88 17.74 2.12 2.92
N VAL A 89 17.34 2.83 3.98
CA VAL A 89 18.13 2.92 5.22
C VAL A 89 17.36 2.50 6.48
N MET A 90 16.03 2.40 6.43
CA MET A 90 15.22 2.10 7.60
C MET A 90 14.08 1.12 7.30
N GLU A 91 13.88 0.17 8.21
CA GLU A 91 12.83 -0.82 8.21
C GLU A 91 12.03 -0.79 9.50
N VAL A 92 10.71 -0.80 9.39
CA VAL A 92 9.80 -0.84 10.53
C VAL A 92 8.60 -1.71 10.15
N GLN A 93 7.85 -2.18 11.14
CA GLN A 93 6.55 -2.79 10.89
C GLN A 93 5.46 -2.05 11.63
N TYR A 94 4.31 -1.90 11.01
CA TYR A 94 3.09 -1.50 11.69
C TYR A 94 2.24 -2.74 11.91
N THR A 95 1.87 -2.99 13.16
CA THR A 95 1.15 -4.22 13.51
C THR A 95 -0.24 -3.92 14.01
N CYS A 96 -1.17 -4.79 13.61
CA CYS A 96 -2.50 -4.84 14.19
C CYS A 96 -2.47 -5.77 15.42
N LYS A 97 -2.85 -5.21 16.57
CA LYS A 97 -3.02 -5.91 17.85
C LYS A 97 -4.42 -5.64 18.39
N ARG A 98 -4.86 -6.47 19.34
CA ARG A 98 -6.13 -6.25 20.05
C ARG A 98 -6.19 -4.86 20.71
N SER A 99 -5.05 -4.35 21.16
CA SER A 99 -4.92 -3.02 21.74
C SER A 99 -5.02 -1.89 20.71
N GLY A 100 -4.77 -2.15 19.43
CA GLY A 100 -4.74 -1.12 18.40
C GLY A 100 -3.76 -1.38 17.28
N PHE A 101 -3.54 -0.35 16.49
CA PHE A 101 -2.58 -0.31 15.40
C PHE A 101 -1.42 0.62 15.75
N GLY A 102 -0.18 0.23 15.48
CA GLY A 102 0.99 1.06 15.77
C GLY A 102 2.30 0.48 15.24
N ALA A 103 3.36 1.29 15.33
CA ALA A 103 4.69 0.97 14.83
C ALA A 103 5.51 0.15 15.85
N GLU A 104 6.25 -0.83 15.36
CA GLU A 104 7.14 -1.69 16.13
C GLU A 104 8.40 -2.02 15.33
N ARG A 105 9.44 -2.51 16.01
CA ARG A 105 10.64 -3.00 15.33
C ARG A 105 10.25 -4.09 14.34
N ILE A 106 10.87 -4.05 13.16
CA ILE A 106 10.68 -5.07 12.12
C ILE A 106 10.94 -6.46 12.69
N ASN A 107 10.04 -7.41 12.41
CA ASN A 107 10.27 -8.80 12.75
C ASN A 107 11.47 -9.34 11.95
N SER A 108 12.39 -10.04 12.61
CA SER A 108 13.61 -10.58 12.00
C SER A 108 13.37 -11.47 10.77
N GLN A 109 12.20 -12.08 10.64
CA GLN A 109 11.83 -12.88 9.46
C GLN A 109 11.60 -12.04 8.20
N TYR A 110 11.37 -10.73 8.34
CA TYR A 110 11.13 -9.79 7.24
C TYR A 110 12.24 -8.74 7.09
N ALA A 111 13.15 -8.66 8.07
CA ALA A 111 14.28 -7.76 8.05
C ALA A 111 15.23 -8.08 6.89
N MET A 112 15.61 -7.07 6.12
CA MET A 112 16.70 -7.17 5.14
C MET A 112 17.91 -6.35 5.56
N LEU A 113 17.72 -5.34 6.42
CA LEU A 113 18.82 -4.59 7.01
C LEU A 113 19.35 -5.27 8.28
N PRO A 114 20.68 -5.23 8.53
CA PRO A 114 21.22 -5.57 9.84
C PRO A 114 20.58 -4.68 10.92
N GLU A 115 20.25 -5.25 12.08
CA GLU A 115 19.57 -4.52 13.16
C GLU A 115 20.36 -3.27 13.58
N GLN A 116 21.69 -3.39 13.67
CA GLN A 116 22.57 -2.27 14.02
C GLN A 116 22.44 -1.13 13.02
N THR A 117 22.39 -1.43 11.71
CA THR A 117 22.19 -0.44 10.66
C THR A 117 20.84 0.24 10.81
N ASN A 118 19.77 -0.53 11.00
CA ASN A 118 18.42 0.02 11.12
C ASN A 118 18.30 0.96 12.35
N MET A 119 18.92 0.61 13.47
CA MET A 119 18.92 1.44 14.69
C MET A 119 19.66 2.77 14.55
N LEU A 120 20.53 2.95 13.55
CA LEU A 120 21.16 4.25 13.28
C LEU A 120 20.16 5.26 12.73
N PHE A 121 19.09 4.79 12.07
CA PHE A 121 18.09 5.62 11.41
C PHE A 121 16.77 5.64 12.16
N LEU A 122 16.40 4.56 12.85
CA LEU A 122 15.15 4.42 13.58
C LEU A 122 15.23 5.02 15.00
N SER A 123 14.44 6.06 15.23
CA SER A 123 14.27 6.69 16.54
C SER A 123 13.50 5.77 17.49
N SER A 124 14.18 5.26 18.52
CA SER A 124 13.53 4.42 19.54
C SER A 124 12.50 5.20 20.36
N GLU A 125 12.69 6.51 20.53
CA GLU A 125 11.74 7.38 21.21
C GLU A 125 10.46 7.55 20.37
N ALA A 126 10.59 7.91 19.09
CA ALA A 126 9.44 8.05 18.19
C ALA A 126 8.68 6.72 18.05
N LEU A 127 9.41 5.61 17.95
CA LEU A 127 8.82 4.27 17.89
C LEU A 127 7.97 3.97 19.14
N SER A 128 8.42 4.38 20.32
CA SER A 128 7.66 4.21 21.57
C SER A 128 6.37 5.04 21.56
N TYR A 129 6.43 6.31 21.14
CA TYR A 129 5.23 7.16 21.04
C TYR A 129 4.24 6.66 19.98
N GLN A 130 4.74 6.03 18.91
CA GLN A 130 3.92 5.51 17.83
C GLN A 130 3.52 4.04 17.99
N ALA A 131 3.84 3.40 19.13
CA ALA A 131 3.48 2.00 19.41
C ALA A 131 1.96 1.76 19.40
N ARG A 132 1.14 2.83 19.48
CA ARG A 132 -0.31 2.80 19.28
C ARG A 132 -0.80 4.12 18.70
N LEU A 133 -1.17 4.10 17.42
CA LEU A 133 -1.74 5.23 16.67
C LEU A 133 -3.28 5.20 16.62
N SER A 134 -3.88 4.02 16.77
CA SER A 134 -5.34 3.90 16.76
C SER A 134 -5.84 2.81 17.71
N ASN A 135 -7.16 2.75 17.87
CA ASN A 135 -7.84 1.68 18.60
C ASN A 135 -8.44 0.67 17.61
N GLY A 136 -8.24 -0.62 17.89
CA GLY A 136 -8.81 -1.71 17.08
C GLY A 136 -8.16 -1.88 15.71
N GLU A 137 -8.85 -2.64 14.85
CA GLU A 137 -8.46 -2.91 13.47
C GLU A 137 -8.80 -1.71 12.57
N LEU A 138 -7.97 -1.47 11.56
CA LEU A 138 -8.15 -0.39 10.60
C LEU A 138 -8.42 -0.94 9.20
N PRO A 139 -9.31 -0.31 8.42
CA PRO A 139 -9.36 -0.51 6.98
C PRO A 139 -8.01 -0.21 6.34
N LEU A 140 -7.72 -0.89 5.22
CA LEU A 140 -6.44 -0.79 4.52
C LEU A 140 -6.04 0.65 4.21
N GLU A 141 -6.94 1.43 3.60
CA GLU A 141 -6.65 2.81 3.18
C GLU A 141 -6.31 3.69 4.38
N ARG A 142 -6.99 3.45 5.52
CA ARG A 142 -6.74 4.19 6.75
C ARG A 142 -5.42 3.82 7.41
N ALA A 143 -5.05 2.54 7.37
CA ALA A 143 -3.73 2.09 7.83
C ALA A 143 -2.62 2.69 6.94
N LEU A 144 -2.78 2.65 5.62
CA LEU A 144 -1.83 3.24 4.66
C LEU A 144 -1.66 4.75 4.86
N GLY A 145 -2.75 5.48 5.07
CA GLY A 145 -2.70 6.91 5.38
C GLY A 145 -1.97 7.21 6.69
N LEU A 146 -2.24 6.45 7.77
CA LEU A 146 -1.52 6.60 9.03
C LEU A 146 -0.02 6.30 8.86
N ILE A 147 0.33 5.25 8.11
CA ILE A 147 1.73 4.93 7.81
C ILE A 147 2.40 6.13 7.12
N ALA A 148 1.77 6.71 6.10
CA ALA A 148 2.32 7.87 5.41
C ALA A 148 2.49 9.09 6.31
N CYS A 149 1.55 9.35 7.21
CA CYS A 149 1.66 10.51 8.11
C CYS A 149 2.75 10.34 9.18
N TYR A 150 2.92 9.13 9.73
CA TYR A 150 3.75 8.91 10.92
C TYR A 150 5.14 8.33 10.61
N TYR A 151 5.34 7.66 9.47
CA TYR A 151 6.63 7.09 9.09
C TYR A 151 7.78 8.10 9.04
N PRO A 152 7.62 9.34 8.53
CA PRO A 152 8.71 10.31 8.51
C PRO A 152 9.26 10.65 9.91
N GLU A 153 8.40 10.66 10.92
CA GLU A 153 8.76 10.98 12.30
C GLU A 153 9.54 9.87 13.00
N LEU A 154 9.55 8.65 12.43
CA LEU A 154 10.34 7.54 12.96
C LEU A 154 11.85 7.70 12.69
N PHE A 155 12.25 8.60 11.81
CA PHE A 155 13.65 8.85 11.54
C PHE A 155 14.28 9.68 12.65
N VAL A 156 15.45 9.26 13.13
CA VAL A 156 16.33 10.12 13.96
C VAL A 156 16.65 11.42 13.24
N ASN A 157 16.81 11.36 11.91
CA ASN A 157 16.95 12.52 11.06
C ASN A 157 16.14 12.33 9.78
N VAL A 158 15.03 13.05 9.66
CA VAL A 158 14.11 13.01 8.52
C VAL A 158 14.78 13.38 7.19
N ASN A 159 15.92 14.10 7.22
CA ASN A 159 16.70 14.41 6.02
C ASN A 159 17.22 13.15 5.30
N ASN A 160 17.25 12.00 5.95
CA ASN A 160 17.59 10.73 5.31
C ASN A 160 16.53 10.25 4.31
N LEU A 161 15.32 10.82 4.32
CA LEU A 161 14.33 10.64 3.25
C LEU A 161 14.51 11.65 2.10
N TYR A 162 15.27 12.72 2.30
CA TYR A 162 15.69 13.67 1.26
C TYR A 162 17.01 13.26 0.60
N ALA A 163 17.89 12.59 1.34
CA ALA A 163 19.21 12.21 0.88
C ALA A 163 19.14 10.84 0.21
N ALA A 164 18.62 10.80 -1.02
CA ALA A 164 18.89 9.68 -1.93
C ALA A 164 19.84 10.16 -3.02
N ASN A 165 21.12 9.85 -2.86
CA ASN A 165 22.11 9.74 -3.92
C ASN A 165 23.04 8.59 -3.60
#